data_AF-A0A7V9ETJ6-F1
#
_entry.id   AF-A0A7V9ETJ6-F1
#
_cell.length_a   1.000
_cell.length_b   1.000
_cell.length_c   1.000
_cell.angle_alpha   90.00
_cell.angle_beta   90.00
_cell.angle_gamma   90.00
#
_symmetry.space_group_name_H-M   'P 1'
#
loop_
_entity.id
_entity.type
_entity.pdbx_description
1 polymer ?
#
loop_
_entity_poly.entity_id
_entity_poly.type
_entity_poly.pdbx_seq_one_letter_code
_entity_poly.pdbx_strand_id
1 'polypeptide(L)' 'RHLKKILSDYEQAHDGARPARVLMVIGPEGDFTPAEIALARSHGCAPLTLGPIILRVETAAIYCLSILSYELLGER' A
#
# COMPACT_ATOMS: atom_id res chain seq x y z
N ARG A 1 7.99 2.90 -1.79
CA ARG A 1 7.55 4.17 -2.44
C ARG A 1 6.48 4.81 -1.54
N HIS A 2 6.21 6.12 -1.63
CA HIS A 2 5.10 6.72 -0.86
C HIS A 2 3.74 6.40 -1.51
N LEU A 3 2.68 6.27 -0.70
CA LEU A 3 1.32 5.92 -1.16
C LEU A 3 0.82 6.88 -2.24
N LYS A 4 0.97 8.19 -2.03
CA LYS A 4 0.55 9.22 -2.98
C LYS A 4 1.11 9.00 -4.39
N LYS A 5 2.38 8.61 -4.49
CA LYS A 5 3.02 8.31 -5.78
C LYS A 5 2.41 7.07 -6.43
N ILE A 6 2.12 6.02 -5.64
CA ILE A 6 1.49 4.80 -6.15
C ILE A 6 0.08 5.11 -6.69
N LEU A 7 -0.70 5.94 -5.98
CA LEU A 7 -2.03 6.36 -6.42
C LEU A 7 -1.97 7.23 -7.68
N SER A 8 -1.05 8.20 -7.74
CA SER A 8 -0.87 9.01 -8.96
C SER A 8 -0.44 8.19 -10.16
N ASP A 9 0.47 7.22 -9.98
CA ASP A 9 0.86 6.30 -11.06
C ASP A 9 -0.35 5.45 -11.52
N TYR A 10 -1.21 5.03 -10.58
CA TYR A 10 -2.43 4.28 -10.89
C TYR A 10 -3.43 5.14 -11.69
N GLU A 11 -3.72 6.37 -11.23
CA GLU A 11 -4.63 7.30 -11.90
C GLU A 11 -4.17 7.59 -13.33
N GLN A 12 -2.87 7.83 -13.54
CA GLN A 12 -2.30 8.04 -14.88
C GLN A 12 -2.49 6.84 -15.81
N ALA A 13 -2.38 5.63 -15.28
CA ALA A 13 -2.56 4.40 -16.05
C ALA A 13 -4.04 4.06 -16.34
N HIS A 14 -4.99 4.72 -15.67
CA HIS A 14 -6.43 4.44 -15.75
C HIS A 14 -7.24 5.69 -16.10
N ASP A 15 -6.71 6.57 -16.96
CA ASP A 15 -7.40 7.76 -17.47
C ASP A 15 -7.99 8.68 -16.38
N GLY A 16 -7.28 8.80 -15.25
CA GLY A 16 -7.68 9.59 -14.10
C GLY A 16 -8.66 8.90 -13.15
N ALA A 17 -9.02 7.64 -13.39
CA ALA A 17 -9.88 6.87 -12.50
C ALA A 17 -9.15 6.46 -11.21
N ARG A 18 -9.87 6.57 -10.08
CA ARG A 18 -9.40 6.11 -8.78
C ARG A 18 -9.63 4.62 -8.59
N PRO A 19 -8.81 3.94 -7.77
CA PRO A 19 -8.99 2.52 -7.49
C PRO A 19 -10.28 2.30 -6.69
N ALA A 20 -11.19 1.48 -7.23
CA ALA A 20 -12.43 1.10 -6.54
C ALA A 20 -12.20 0.10 -5.39
N ARG A 21 -11.07 -0.61 -5.42
CA ARG A 21 -10.66 -1.60 -4.41
C ARG A 21 -9.16 -1.54 -4.20
N VAL A 22 -8.72 -1.70 -2.95
CA VAL A 22 -7.30 -1.73 -2.58
C VAL A 22 -7.03 -2.93 -1.69
N LEU A 23 -5.92 -3.62 -1.97
CA LEU A 23 -5.37 -4.66 -1.11
C LEU A 23 -4.05 -4.15 -0.51
N MET A 24 -3.96 -4.16 0.82
CA MET A 24 -2.71 -3.96 1.55
C MET A 24 -2.30 -5.29 2.14
N VAL A 25 -1.05 -5.71 1.89
CA VAL A 25 -0.48 -6.92 2.47
C VAL A 25 0.55 -6.50 3.49
N ILE A 26 0.39 -6.95 4.73
CA ILE A 26 1.28 -6.62 5.84
C ILE A 26 1.90 -7.92 6.32
N GLY A 27 3.23 -7.94 6.38
CA GLY A 27 3.98 -9.13 6.75
C GLY A 27 3.85 -9.46 8.23
N PRO A 28 4.17 -10.71 8.63
CA PRO A 28 4.34 -11.07 10.03
C PRO A 28 5.57 -10.38 10.64
N GLU A 29 5.83 -10.56 11.93
CA GLU A 29 7.01 -9.98 12.60
C GLU A 29 8.35 -10.39 11.95
N GLY A 30 8.39 -11.55 11.29
CA GLY A 30 9.54 -12.06 10.54
C GLY A 30 9.69 -11.50 9.12
N ASP A 31 8.86 -10.53 8.72
CA ASP A 31 8.74 -9.99 7.36
C ASP A 31 8.35 -11.07 6.31
N PHE A 32 8.21 -10.65 5.05
CA PHE A 32 8.03 -11.55 3.92
C PHE A 32 9.36 -12.15 3.48
N THR A 33 9.32 -13.42 3.10
CA THR A 33 10.44 -14.06 2.40
C THR A 33 10.64 -13.44 1.01
N PRO A 34 11.85 -13.52 0.43
CA PRO A 34 12.09 -13.06 -0.94
C PRO A 34 11.15 -13.69 -1.98
N ALA A 35 10.75 -14.94 -1.77
CA ALA A 35 9.82 -15.65 -2.64
C ALA A 35 8.39 -15.07 -2.57
N GLU A 36 7.90 -14.75 -1.38
CA GLU A 36 6.59 -14.11 -1.19
C GLU A 36 6.57 -12.69 -1.76
N ILE A 37 7.65 -11.93 -1.59
CA ILE A 37 7.79 -10.60 -2.21
C ILE A 37 7.76 -10.72 -3.73
N ALA A 38 8.49 -11.68 -4.31
CA ALA A 38 8.50 -11.91 -5.75
C ALA A 38 7.10 -12.27 -6.27
N LEU A 39 6.39 -13.15 -5.57
CA LEU A 39 5.02 -13.55 -5.90
C LEU A 39 4.05 -12.35 -5.84
N ALA A 40 4.10 -11.55 -4.77
CA ALA A 40 3.28 -10.37 -4.64
C ALA A 40 3.53 -9.39 -5.80
N ARG A 41 4.81 -9.16 -6.14
CA ARG A 41 5.18 -8.28 -7.26
C ARG A 41 4.73 -8.82 -8.61
N SER A 42 4.79 -10.13 -8.85
CA SER A 42 4.26 -10.73 -10.10
C SER A 42 2.74 -10.59 -10.24
N HIS A 43 2.02 -10.44 -9.12
CA HIS A 43 0.59 -10.16 -9.09
C HIS A 43 0.25 -8.66 -9.05
N GLY A 44 1.24 -7.77 -9.24
CA GLY A 44 1.02 -6.33 -9.34
C GLY A 44 1.04 -5.58 -8.00
N CYS A 45 1.40 -6.24 -6.88
CA CYS A 45 1.62 -5.52 -5.63
C CYS A 45 2.85 -4.61 -5.73
N ALA A 46 2.68 -3.36 -5.30
CA ALA A 46 3.74 -2.37 -5.28
C ALA A 46 4.29 -2.17 -3.85
N PRO A 47 5.61 -2.07 -3.65
CA PRO A 47 6.20 -1.84 -2.34
C PRO A 47 5.91 -0.42 -1.82
N LEU A 48 5.32 -0.35 -0.62
CA LEU A 48 4.95 0.86 0.09
C LEU A 48 5.88 1.07 1.31
N THR A 49 6.26 2.31 1.60
CA THR A 49 6.90 2.69 2.87
C THR A 49 5.93 3.52 3.71
N LEU A 50 5.91 3.28 5.02
CA LEU A 50 5.12 4.02 6.00
C LEU A 50 5.97 5.06 6.77
N GLY A 51 7.10 5.47 6.19
CA GLY A 51 8.04 6.41 6.81
C GLY A 51 9.38 5.75 7.17
N PRO A 52 10.23 6.45 7.94
CA PRO A 52 11.60 6.03 8.19
C PRO A 52 11.75 5.02 9.34
N ILE A 53 10.70 4.79 10.13
CA ILE A 53 10.73 3.89 11.29
C ILE A 53 10.12 2.53 10.95
N ILE A 54 10.65 1.48 11.55
CA ILE A 54 10.06 0.13 11.47
C ILE A 54 8.86 0.11 12.42
N LEU A 55 7.68 -0.16 11.86
CA LEU A 55 6.44 -0.30 12.62
C LEU A 55 6.21 -1.77 13.00
N ARG A 56 5.65 -1.99 14.18
CA ARG A 56 5.09 -3.30 14.53
C ARG A 56 3.87 -3.60 13.65
N VAL A 57 3.55 -4.88 13.47
CA VAL A 57 2.52 -5.36 12.55
C VAL A 57 1.17 -4.69 12.80
N GLU A 58 0.76 -4.57 14.06
CA GLU A 58 -0.52 -3.98 14.46
C GLU A 58 -0.56 -2.47 14.19
N THR A 59 0.56 -1.78 14.46
CA THR A 59 0.69 -0.34 14.17
C THR A 59 0.68 -0.09 12.67
N ALA A 60 1.38 -0.92 11.88
CA ALA A 60 1.36 -0.84 10.43
C ALA A 60 -0.06 -1.02 9.88
N ALA A 61 -0.83 -1.98 10.42
CA ALA A 61 -2.22 -2.22 10.01
C ALA A 61 -3.13 -1.02 10.24
N ILE A 62 -3.12 -0.45 11.45
CA ILE A 62 -3.94 0.73 11.77
C ILE A 62 -3.51 1.94 10.94
N TYR A 63 -2.20 2.15 10.77
CA TYR A 63 -1.67 3.24 9.96
C TYR A 63 -2.11 3.11 8.49
N CYS A 64 -2.00 1.91 7.91
CA CYS A 64 -2.45 1.60 6.56
C CYS A 64 -3.93 1.93 6.33
N LEU A 65 -4.81 1.55 7.27
CA LEU A 65 -6.23 1.86 7.18
C LEU A 65 -6.49 3.37 7.25
N SER A 66 -5.80 4.07 8.15
CA SER A 66 -5.94 5.53 8.31
C SER A 66 -5.55 6.28 7.04
N ILE A 67 -4.38 5.99 6.47
CA ILE A 67 -3.91 6.67 5.25
C ILE A 67 -4.77 6.35 4.03
N LEU A 68 -5.28 5.11 3.91
CA LEU A 68 -6.19 4.75 2.82
C LEU A 68 -7.52 5.48 2.95
N SER A 69 -8.07 5.55 4.17
CA SER A 69 -9.29 6.30 4.41
C SER A 69 -9.11 7.78 4.09
N TYR A 70 -7.98 8.38 4.49
CA TYR A 70 -7.70 9.78 4.20
C TYR A 70 -7.59 10.06 2.69
N GLU A 71 -6.86 9.23 1.94
CA GLU A 71 -6.61 9.47 0.51
C GLU A 71 -7.79 9.09 -0.40
N LEU A 72 -8.58 8.06 -0.03
CA LEU A 72 -9.60 7.48 -0.91
C LEU A 72 -11.05 7.69 -0.46
N LEU A 73 -11.30 7.87 0.84
CA LEU A 73 -12.64 8.01 1.41
C LEU A 73 -12.94 9.41 1.95
N GLY A 74 -11.90 10.23 2.17
CA GLY A 74 -12.08 11.61 2.60
C GLY A 74 -12.89 12.40 1.57
N GLU A 75 -13.96 13.06 2.02
CA GLU A 75 -14.77 13.93 1.15
C GLU A 75 -13.87 15.02 0.55
N ARG A 76 -13.68 14.91 -0.77
CA ARG A 76 -13.12 15.93 -1.64
C ARG A 76 -14.07 16.13 -2.81
#